data_AF-A0A9D1U7S6-F1
#
_entry.id   AF-A0A9D1U7S6-F1
#
_cell.length_a   1.000
_cell.length_b   1.000
_cell.length_c   1.000
_cell.angle_alpha   90.00
_cell.angle_beta   90.00
_cell.angle_gamma   90.00
#
_symmetry.space_group_name_H-M   'P 1'
#
loop_
_entity.id
_entity.type
_entity.pdbx_description
1 polymer ?
#
loop_
_entity_poly.entity_id
_entity_poly.type
_entity_poly.pdbx_seq_one_letter_code
_entity_poly.pdbx_strand_id
1 'polypeptide(L)' 'MKTVTLHLDPPADPAEAGRALSELSGVMATEIRGDRLVVHCGRRMSGEALIHTLQSRGCSARELSSSPE' A
#
# COMPACT_ATOMS: atom_id res chain seq x y z
N MET A 1 7.44 10.40 9.28
CA MET A 1 7.21 9.33 8.29
C MET A 1 6.40 8.26 8.98
N LYS A 2 5.57 7.50 8.26
CA LYS A 2 4.92 6.33 8.83
C LYS A 2 4.99 5.17 7.84
N THR A 3 4.77 3.97 8.35
CA THR A 3 4.78 2.75 7.56
C THR A 3 3.39 2.12 7.64
N VAL A 4 2.80 1.79 6.50
CA VAL A 4 1.50 1.13 6.40
C VAL A 4 1.73 -0.22 5.75
N THR A 5 1.26 -1.29 6.38
CA THR A 5 1.31 -2.63 5.79
C THR A 5 -0.03 -2.93 5.15
N LEU A 6 -0.04 -3.24 3.86
CA LEU A 6 -1.22 -3.66 3.12
C LEU A 6 -1.07 -5.14 2.78
N HIS A 7 -2.16 -5.89 2.87
CA HIS A 7 -2.27 -7.24 2.33
C HIS A 7 -3.07 -7.17 1.04
N LEU A 8 -2.54 -7.79 -0.01
CA LEU A 8 -3.16 -7.87 -1.32
C LEU A 8 -3.97 -9.15 -1.41
N ASP A 9 -5.24 -8.99 -1.77
CA ASP A 9 -6.13 -10.12 -2.00
C ASP A 9 -5.90 -10.67 -3.42
N PRO A 10 -5.76 -12.01 -3.59
CA PRO A 10 -5.62 -12.60 -4.91
C PRO A 10 -6.87 -12.31 -5.77
N PRO A 11 -6.72 -12.11 -7.09
CA PRO A 11 -5.52 -12.36 -7.92
C PRO A 11 -4.61 -11.12 -8.11
N ALA A 12 -4.62 -10.14 -7.20
CA ALA A 12 -3.83 -8.91 -7.37
C ALA A 12 -2.31 -9.20 -7.47
N ASP A 13 -1.66 -8.58 -8.46
CA ASP A 13 -0.21 -8.66 -8.62
C ASP A 13 0.51 -7.65 -7.71
N PRO A 14 1.42 -8.11 -6.82
CA PRO A 14 2.09 -7.23 -5.87
C PRO A 14 3.07 -6.25 -6.52
N ALA A 15 3.64 -6.56 -7.68
CA ALA A 15 4.52 -5.65 -8.40
C ALA A 15 3.71 -4.53 -9.06
N GLU A 16 2.56 -4.87 -9.66
CA GLU A 16 1.65 -3.86 -10.22
C GLU A 16 1.08 -2.95 -9.12
N ALA A 17 0.61 -3.53 -8.02
CA ALA A 17 0.13 -2.80 -6.87
C ALA A 17 1.21 -1.90 -6.24
N GLY A 18 2.42 -2.42 -6.06
CA GLY A 18 3.56 -1.65 -5.55
C GLY A 18 3.90 -0.45 -6.44
N ARG A 19 3.85 -0.64 -7.76
CA ARG A 19 4.10 0.41 -8.77
C ARG A 19 3.00 1.47 -8.74
N ALA A 20 1.73 1.08 -8.67
CA ALA A 20 0.61 2.02 -8.56
C ALA A 20 0.71 2.90 -7.31
N LEU A 21 1.17 2.35 -6.18
CA LEU A 21 1.40 3.12 -4.96
C LEU A 21 2.59 4.07 -5.07
N SER A 22 3.67 3.68 -5.74
CA SER A 22 4.83 4.56 -5.96
C SER A 22 4.50 5.79 -6.81
N GLU A 23 3.44 5.76 -7.61
CA GLU A 23 2.94 6.93 -8.37
C GLU A 23 2.22 7.96 -7.49
N LEU A 24 1.86 7.61 -6.25
CA LEU A 24 1.15 8.51 -5.34
C LEU A 24 2.08 9.56 -4.73
N SER A 25 1.66 10.82 -4.82
CA SER A 25 2.35 11.92 -4.11
C SER A 25 2.30 11.68 -2.60
N GLY A 26 3.48 11.52 -1.99
CA GLY A 26 3.62 11.24 -0.56
C GLY A 26 3.92 9.79 -0.21
N VAL A 27 3.94 8.87 -1.18
CA VAL A 27 4.58 7.56 -1.03
C VAL A 27 6.06 7.69 -1.40
N MET A 28 6.93 7.23 -0.52
CA MET A 28 8.39 7.34 -0.69
C MET A 28 9.02 6.02 -1.11
N ALA A 29 8.54 4.91 -0.54
CA ALA A 29 9.01 3.58 -0.87
C ALA A 29 7.88 2.56 -0.67
N THR A 30 7.93 1.49 -1.45
CA THR A 30 7.04 0.35 -1.34
C THR A 30 7.88 -0.91 -1.36
N GLU A 31 7.81 -1.73 -0.32
CA GLU A 31 8.51 -3.01 -0.24
C GLU A 31 7.51 -4.16 -0.39
N ILE A 32 7.83 -5.09 -1.29
CA ILE A 32 6.98 -6.25 -1.58
C ILE A 32 7.48 -7.45 -0.78
N ARG A 33 6.60 -8.05 0.02
CA ARG A 33 6.85 -9.27 0.81
C ARG A 33 5.76 -10.31 0.55
N GLY A 34 5.87 -11.01 -0.57
CA GLY A 34 4.85 -11.97 -1.01
C GLY A 34 3.54 -11.25 -1.34
N ASP A 35 2.47 -11.59 -0.62
CA ASP A 35 1.14 -10.95 -0.70
C ASP A 35 1.06 -9.60 0.04
N ARG A 36 2.14 -9.15 0.68
CA ARG A 36 2.14 -7.94 1.52
C ARG A 36 2.92 -6.82 0.86
N LEU A 37 2.40 -5.60 1.01
CA LEU A 37 3.08 -4.36 0.65
C LEU A 37 3.35 -3.54 1.90
N VAL A 38 4.61 -3.23 2.15
CA VAL A 38 5.03 -2.31 3.20
C VAL A 38 5.26 -0.95 2.56
N VAL A 39 4.38 0.00 2.84
CA VAL A 39 4.34 1.31 2.20
C VAL A 39 4.87 2.36 3.16
N HIS A 40 5.96 3.00 2.78
CA HIS A 40 6.54 4.11 3.51
C HIS A 40 5.98 5.42 2.96
N CYS A 41 5.19 6.13 3.77
CA CYS A 41 4.49 7.32 3.33
C CYS A 41 4.57 8.49 4.33
N GLY A 42 4.21 9.68 3.85
CA GLY A 42 4.13 10.89 4.66
C GLY A 42 3.11 10.76 5.79
N ARG A 43 3.31 11.49 6.90
CA ARG A 43 2.42 11.41 8.09
C ARG A 43 0.94 11.71 7.79
N ARG A 44 0.66 12.50 6.76
CA ARG A 44 -0.71 12.90 6.35
C ARG A 44 -1.38 11.89 5.41
N MET A 45 -0.64 10.91 4.86
CA MET A 45 -1.21 9.92 3.96
C MET A 45 -2.01 8.90 4.76
N SER A 46 -3.29 8.68 4.47
CA SER A 46 -4.07 7.60 5.11
C SER A 46 -3.85 6.27 4.38
N GLY A 47 -3.96 5.15 5.09
CA GLY A 47 -3.96 3.85 4.42
C GLY A 47 -5.17 3.65 3.53
N GLU A 48 -6.31 4.26 3.87
CA GLU A 48 -7.51 4.30 3.01
C GLU A 48 -7.21 4.90 1.63
N ALA A 49 -6.41 5.97 1.54
CA ALA A 49 -6.01 6.54 0.26
C ALA A 49 -5.19 5.54 -0.59
N LEU A 50 -4.30 4.78 0.06
CA LEU A 50 -3.51 3.74 -0.61
C LEU A 50 -4.41 2.61 -1.11
N ILE A 51 -5.34 2.14 -0.28
CA ILE A 51 -6.30 1.10 -0.63
C ILE A 51 -7.19 1.56 -1.79
N HIS A 52 -7.70 2.79 -1.74
CA HIS A 52 -8.52 3.35 -2.81
C HIS A 52 -7.78 3.41 -4.16
N THR A 53 -6.50 3.77 -4.15
CA THR A 53 -5.67 3.75 -5.36
C THR A 53 -5.51 2.34 -5.92
N LEU A 54 -5.28 1.34 -5.06
CA LEU A 54 -5.20 -0.06 -5.47
C LEU A 54 -6.53 -0.54 -6.05
N GLN A 55 -7.65 -0.23 -5.39
CA GLN A 55 -8.99 -0.57 -5.88
C GLN A 55 -9.29 0.07 -7.24
N SER A 56 -8.88 1.32 -7.45
CA SER A 56 -9.01 2.01 -8.74
C SER A 56 -8.21 1.35 -9.86
N ARG A 57 -7.22 0.51 -9.54
CA ARG A 57 -6.44 -0.30 -10.48
C ARG A 57 -6.92 -1.76 -10.55
N GLY A 58 -8.02 -2.10 -9.87
CA GLY A 58 -8.54 -3.46 -9.82
C GLY A 58 -7.80 -4.37 -8.81
N CYS A 59 -6.95 -3.81 -7.96
CA CYS A 59 -6.26 -4.55 -6.90
C CYS A 59 -7.04 -4.40 -5.57
N SER A 60 -7.58 -5.49 -5.06
CA SER A 60 -8.16 -5.52 -3.71
C SER A 60 -7.04 -5.59 -2.67
N ALA A 61 -7.08 -4.67 -1.71
CA ALA A 61 -6.11 -4.62 -0.62
C ALA A 61 -6.78 -4.25 0.69
N ARG A 62 -6.20 -4.69 1.80
CA ARG A 62 -6.63 -4.37 3.15
C ARG A 62 -5.45 -3.92 3.99
N GLU A 63 -5.65 -2.93 4.86
CA GLU A 63 -4.62 -2.52 5.81
C GLU A 63 -4.48 -3.58 6.91
N LEU A 64 -3.27 -4.12 7.07
CA LEU A 64 -2.88 -4.87 8.26
C LEU A 64 -2.32 -3.84 9.25
N SER A 65 -3.03 -3.70 10.37
CA SER A 65 -2.87 -2.65 11.38
C SER A 65 -1.47 -2.05 11.51
N SER A 66 -1.40 -0.72 11.41
CA SER A 66 -0.23 0.08 11.79
C SER A 66 0.13 -0.21 13.25
N SER A 67 1.27 -0.85 13.52
CA SER A 67 1.79 -0.95 14.89
C SER A 67 2.03 0.47 15.42
N PRO A 68 1.44 0.85 16.57
CA PRO A 68 1.87 2.03 17.30
C PRO A 68 3.20 1.68 17.96
N GLU A 69 4.29 2.25 17.45
CA GLU A 69 5.53 2.43 18.22
C GLU A 69 5.46 3.77 18.96
#